data_AF-A0A062V6W6-F1
#
_entry.id   AF-A0A062V6W6-F1
#
_cell.length_a   1.000
_cell.length_b   1.000
_cell.length_c   1.000
_cell.angle_alpha   90.00
_cell.angle_beta   90.00
_cell.angle_gamma   90.00
#
_symmetry.space_group_name_H-M   'P 1'
#
loop_
_entity.id
_entity.type
_entity.pdbx_description
1 polymer ?
#
loop_
_entity_poly.entity_id
_entity_poly.type
_entity_poly.pdbx_seq_one_letter_code
_entity_poly.pdbx_strand_id
1 'polypeptide(L)'
;MDSISKFNGIDYANTFAKKISVMHELVKDVLSGHLNKGDVIIDIGGGPGIGAKIIEDLGIEATVINIEPSTTIYDIPQLLSVKKYS
;
A
#
# COMPACT_ATOMS: atom_id res chain seq x y z
N MET A 1 -36.85 -0.39 26.17
CA MET A 1 -35.52 -0.99 26.43
C MET A 1 -35.45 -2.28 25.64
N ASP A 2 -34.63 -2.46 24.62
CA ASP A 2 -33.82 -1.54 23.83
C ASP A 2 -33.85 -2.13 22.42
N SER A 3 -34.02 -1.27 21.42
CA SER A 3 -33.78 -1.65 20.04
C SER A 3 -32.34 -2.13 19.94
N ILE A 4 -32.14 -3.44 19.82
CA ILE A 4 -30.88 -3.97 19.30
C ILE A 4 -30.80 -3.42 17.87
N SER A 5 -30.16 -2.26 17.74
CA SER A 5 -29.85 -1.68 16.44
C SER A 5 -29.09 -2.76 15.70
N LYS A 6 -29.63 -3.17 14.54
CA LYS A 6 -28.87 -3.97 13.59
C LYS A 6 -27.57 -3.22 13.38
N PHE A 7 -26.47 -3.73 13.93
CA PHE A 7 -25.14 -3.28 13.58
C PHE A 7 -25.01 -3.63 12.10
N ASN A 8 -25.31 -2.66 11.23
CA ASN A 8 -25.35 -2.88 9.80
C ASN A 8 -23.91 -3.15 9.37
N GLY A 9 -23.60 -4.36 8.91
CA GLY A 9 -22.26 -4.72 8.43
C GLY A 9 -21.71 -3.73 7.38
N ILE A 10 -22.59 -2.97 6.72
CA ILE A 10 -22.28 -1.85 5.83
C ILE A 10 -21.57 -0.71 6.57
N ASP A 11 -22.03 -0.32 7.76
CA ASP A 11 -21.42 0.77 8.53
C ASP A 11 -20.04 0.38 9.04
N TYR A 12 -19.88 -0.89 9.43
CA TYR A 12 -18.58 -1.47 9.80
C TYR A 12 -17.62 -1.48 8.60
N ALA A 13 -18.06 -1.99 7.44
CA ALA A 13 -17.25 -2.01 6.23
C ALA A 13 -16.84 -0.61 5.77
N ASN A 14 -17.78 0.35 5.79
CA ASN A 14 -17.50 1.75 5.44
C ASN A 14 -16.51 2.40 6.41
N THR A 15 -16.68 2.17 7.72
CA THR A 15 -15.76 2.69 8.73
C THR A 15 -14.37 2.08 8.57
N PHE A 16 -14.30 0.77 8.28
CA PHE A 16 -13.04 0.07 8.07
C PHE A 16 -12.33 0.55 6.80
N ALA A 17 -13.05 0.67 5.68
CA ALA A 17 -12.53 1.23 4.43
C ALA A 17 -12.00 2.66 4.61
N LYS A 18 -12.72 3.50 5.36
CA LYS A 18 -12.26 4.86 5.69
C LYS A 18 -10.96 4.83 6.50
N LYS A 19 -10.83 3.95 7.49
CA LYS A 19 -9.60 3.79 8.27
C LYS A 19 -8.42 3.35 7.40
N ILE A 20 -8.64 2.42 6.47
CA ILE A 20 -7.61 1.99 5.50
C ILE A 20 -7.17 3.16 4.63
N SER A 21 -8.12 3.96 4.10
CA SER A 21 -7.80 5.12 3.28
C SER A 21 -6.92 6.13 4.02
N VAL A 22 -7.28 6.47 5.27
CA VAL A 22 -6.50 7.41 6.10
C VAL A 22 -5.12 6.83 6.44
N MET A 23 -5.01 5.52 6.65
CA MET A 23 -3.72 4.86 6.86
C MET A 23 -2.82 5.00 5.63
N HIS A 24 -3.34 4.84 4.41
CA HIS A 24 -2.55 5.02 3.19
C HIS A 24 -2.08 6.47 3.02
N GLU A 25 -2.93 7.45 3.34
CA GLU A 25 -2.54 8.87 3.36
C GLU A 25 -1.41 9.14 4.36
N LEU A 26 -1.51 8.61 5.58
CA LEU A 26 -0.45 8.72 6.59
C LEU A 26 0.88 8.12 6.09
N VAL A 27 0.85 6.94 5.48
CA VAL A 27 2.06 6.31 4.92
C VAL A 27 2.67 7.18 3.83
N LYS A 28 1.84 7.71 2.92
CA LYS A 28 2.31 8.61 1.86
C LYS A 28 2.97 9.87 2.43
N ASP A 29 2.35 10.49 3.42
CA ASP A 29 2.86 11.70 4.07
C ASP A 29 4.22 11.44 4.73
N VAL A 30 4.34 10.34 5.48
CA VAL A 30 5.62 9.96 6.10
C VAL A 30 6.70 9.72 5.03
N LEU A 31 6.38 8.97 3.97
CA LEU A 31 7.36 8.64 2.94
C LEU A 31 7.82 9.85 2.09
N SER A 32 6.97 10.88 1.95
CA SER A 32 7.23 12.05 1.09
C SER A 32 8.51 12.84 1.39
N GLY A 33 9.10 12.67 2.58
CA GLY A 33 10.36 13.31 2.98
C GLY A 33 11.53 12.35 3.27
N HIS A 34 11.33 11.04 3.07
CA HIS A 34 12.29 10.01 3.49
C HIS A 34 12.83 9.15 2.36
N LEU A 35 12.27 9.28 1.15
CA LEU A 35 12.62 8.46 0.01
C LEU A 35 13.50 9.20 -0.98
N ASN A 36 14.44 8.47 -1.57
CA ASN A 36 15.34 8.89 -2.63
C ASN A 36 15.22 7.97 -3.84
N LYS A 37 15.69 8.46 -4.99
CA LYS A 37 15.84 7.63 -6.19
C LYS A 37 16.77 6.45 -5.89
N GLY A 38 16.31 5.24 -6.21
CA GLY A 38 17.04 3.99 -6.05
C GLY A 38 16.77 3.26 -4.74
N ASP A 39 15.96 3.84 -3.85
CA ASP A 39 15.61 3.17 -2.59
C ASP A 39 14.89 1.84 -2.83
N VAL A 40 15.12 0.89 -1.91
CA VAL A 40 14.43 -0.40 -1.86
C VAL A 40 13.48 -0.39 -0.67
N ILE A 41 12.22 -0.64 -0.96
CA ILE A 41 11.13 -0.54 0.01
C ILE A 41 10.52 -1.92 0.18
N ILE A 42 10.37 -2.35 1.43
CA ILE A 42 9.73 -3.61 1.77
C ILE A 42 8.36 -3.29 2.35
N ASP A 43 7.31 -3.57 1.57
CA ASP A 43 5.92 -3.47 2.00
C ASP A 43 5.48 -4.81 2.59
N ILE A 44 4.97 -4.81 3.82
CA ILE A 44 4.55 -6.02 4.52
C ILE A 44 3.09 -5.85 4.93
N GLY A 45 2.21 -6.63 4.32
CA GLY A 45 0.79 -6.63 4.64
C GLY A 45 0.04 -5.35 4.25
N GLY A 46 0.58 -4.54 3.32
CA GLY A 46 -0.10 -3.36 2.77
C GLY A 46 -1.32 -3.69 1.92
N GLY A 47 -1.47 -4.95 1.50
CA GLY A 47 -2.52 -5.37 0.59
C GLY A 47 -2.13 -5.11 -0.86
N PRO A 48 -2.78 -5.81 -1.81
CA PRO A 48 -2.22 -6.03 -3.14
C PRO A 48 -1.97 -4.70 -3.86
N GLY A 49 -0.70 -4.37 -4.03
CA GLY A 49 -0.23 -3.23 -4.83
C GLY A 49 -0.34 -1.85 -4.19
N ILE A 50 -0.76 -1.74 -2.93
CA ILE A 50 -0.91 -0.43 -2.25
C ILE A 50 0.43 0.28 -2.09
N GLY A 51 1.47 -0.39 -1.57
CA GLY A 51 2.79 0.22 -1.44
C GLY A 51 3.32 0.70 -2.79
N ALA A 52 3.23 -0.14 -3.82
CA ALA A 52 3.64 0.24 -5.18
C ALA A 52 2.90 1.48 -5.69
N LYS A 53 1.59 1.57 -5.46
CA LYS A 53 0.79 2.73 -5.85
C LYS A 53 1.18 4.01 -5.09
N ILE A 54 1.45 3.92 -3.79
CA ILE A 54 1.89 5.08 -3.01
C ILE A 54 3.21 5.63 -3.56
N ILE A 55 4.16 4.76 -3.91
CA ILE A 55 5.45 5.16 -4.49
C ILE A 55 5.29 5.77 -5.88
N GLU A 56 4.43 5.19 -6.73
CA GLU A 56 4.08 5.76 -8.03
C GLU A 56 3.48 7.16 -7.88
N ASP A 57 2.53 7.34 -6.96
CA ASP A 57 1.87 8.63 -6.70
C ASP A 57 2.85 9.68 -6.12
N LEU A 58 3.96 9.27 -5.51
CA LEU A 58 5.04 10.15 -5.05
C LEU A 58 6.04 10.51 -6.16
N GLY A 59 5.98 9.82 -7.31
CA GLY A 59 6.86 10.07 -8.46
C GLY A 59 8.31 9.69 -8.21
N ILE A 60 8.57 8.73 -7.31
CA ILE A 60 9.93 8.32 -6.93
C ILE A 60 10.30 7.03 -7.65
N GLU A 61 11.47 7.03 -8.29
CA GLU A 61 12.05 5.83 -8.89
C GLU A 61 12.64 4.94 -7.78
N ALA A 62 11.83 4.03 -7.25
CA ALA A 62 12.21 3.08 -6.20
C ALA A 62 11.78 1.65 -6.54
N THR A 63 12.43 0.68 -5.90
CA THR A 63 12.07 -0.75 -6.01
C THR A 63 11.18 -1.12 -4.84
N VAL A 64 9.96 -1.60 -5.10
CA VAL A 64 9.03 -2.05 -4.06
C VAL A 64 8.94 -3.58 -4.06
N ILE A 65 9.22 -4.17 -2.91
CA ILE A 65 9.08 -5.60 -2.64
C ILE A 65 7.84 -5.77 -1.76
N ASN A 66 6.77 -6.32 -2.32
CA ASN A 66 5.55 -6.58 -1.58
C ASN A 66 5.58 -7.99 -0.97
N ILE A 67 5.43 -8.08 0.35
CA ILE A 67 5.40 -9.32 1.11
C ILE A 67 4.01 -9.48 1.70
N GLU A 68 3.25 -10.42 1.17
CA GLU A 68 1.93 -10.77 1.69
C GLU A 68 1.80 -12.30 1.79
N PRO A 69 0.91 -12.81 2.66
CA PRO A 69 0.61 -14.25 2.70
C PRO A 69 0.14 -14.82 1.36
N SER A 70 -0.44 -13.98 0.50
CA SER A 70 -0.89 -14.32 -0.86
C SER A 70 0.19 -14.13 -1.94
N THR A 71 1.32 -13.49 -1.63
CA THR A 71 2.38 -13.22 -2.61
C THR A 71 3.42 -14.33 -2.54
N THR A 72 3.56 -15.08 -3.62
CA THR A 72 4.66 -16.05 -3.78
C THR A 72 5.79 -15.44 -4.60
N ILE A 73 6.95 -16.12 -4.65
CA ILE A 73 8.07 -15.74 -5.53
C ILE A 73 7.68 -15.69 -7.02
N TYR A 74 6.53 -16.27 -7.39
CA TYR A 74 5.98 -16.28 -8.75
C TYR A 74 5.07 -15.07 -9.03
N ASP A 75 4.66 -14.34 -8.00
CA ASP A 75 3.73 -13.19 -8.08
C ASP A 75 4.45 -11.85 -7.93
N ILE A 76 5.79 -11.84 -7.85
CA ILE A 76 6.58 -10.60 -7.86
C ILE A 76 6.30 -9.92 -9.22
N PRO A 77 5.66 -8.73 -9.24
CA PRO A 77 5.47 -8.01 -10.48
C PRO A 77 6.83 -7.81 -11.14
N GLN A 78 6.99 -8.24 -12.39
CA GLN A 78 8.18 -7.89 -13.17
C GLN A 78 8.23 -6.38 -13.27
N LEU A 79 9.09 -5.75 -12.46
CA LEU A 79 9.40 -4.34 -12.58
C LEU A 79 9.96 -4.15 -13.98
N LEU A 80 9.21 -3.45 -14.83
CA LEU A 80 9.62 -3.08 -16.18
C LEU A 80 10.86 -2.18 -16.07
N SER A 81 12.02 -2.82 -16.07
CA SER A 81 13.36 -2.29 -16.38
C SER A 81 13.62 -0.83 -15.98
N VAL A 82 14.25 -0.62 -14.83
CA VAL A 82 15.08 0.57 -14.62
C VAL A 82 16.24 0.52 -15.63
N LYS A 83 16.36 1.54 -16.48
CA LYS A 83 17.42 1.63 -17.49
C LYS A 83 18.79 1.53 -16.83
N LYS A 84 19.57 0.50 -17.21
CA LYS A 84 21.02 0.49 -16.98
C LYS A 84 21.64 1.59 -17.84
N TYR A 85 22.14 2.64 -17.20
CA TYR A 85 23.10 3.52 -17.83
C TYR A 85 24.46 2.81 -17.83
N SER A 86 24.96 2.49 -19.02
CA SER A 86 26.34 2.10 -19.32
C SER A 86 27.29 3.27 -19.16
#